data_AF-A0A091BD18-F1
#
_entry.id   AF-A0A091BD18-F1
#
_cell.length_a   1.000
_cell.length_b   1.000
_cell.length_c   1.000
_cell.angle_alpha   90.00
_cell.angle_beta   90.00
_cell.angle_gamma   90.00
#
_symmetry.space_group_name_H-M   'P 1'
#
loop_
_entity.id
_entity.type
_entity.pdbx_description
1 polymer ?
#
loop_
_entity_poly.entity_id
_entity_poly.type
_entity_poly.pdbx_seq_one_letter_code
_entity_poly.pdbx_strand_id
1 'polypeptide(L)'
;MPDPAESGKSFAPEGAPTGARPAVPDEIRRLLGIRLRANLPNALPARPRRPPDRTLPGDEIAPGLRYLESHHAPPPLPPRLDCSFAKDFAEIEAAHVLAFDTETTGLAGGTGTRAFMIGAADVVDGRLRVRQLLTTTLAAEPAMLRTFAGWLQESTVLLSYNGRCYDAPLLKTRYRLARLPCPITPLAHLDLLHPARRRWRGVWENCRLATIERRVLQVLREDDLPGSEAPRAWREYLQGGDATDLRRVLQHNHTDVRSLVALLAHLAALTPARRGPRDDAAMTTSDQPCVLDVAELAALRALSRGDEAAVPHAVFETLAAKGMLGPDGALTPAGRHAIDVNQAPTVPGVDN
;
A
#
# COMPACT_ATOMS: atom_id res chain seq x y z
N MET A 1 -32.56 -3.91 -91.65
CA MET A 1 -33.19 -4.95 -90.81
C MET A 1 -32.16 -5.42 -89.79
N PRO A 2 -32.28 -5.06 -88.50
CA PRO A 2 -32.91 -3.88 -87.90
C PRO A 2 -31.87 -2.90 -87.30
N ASP A 3 -32.37 -1.71 -86.99
CA ASP A 3 -31.78 -0.51 -86.37
C ASP A 3 -32.36 -0.42 -84.92
N PRO A 4 -32.29 0.69 -84.15
CA PRO A 4 -31.21 1.58 -83.68
C PRO A 4 -31.17 1.62 -82.12
N ALA A 5 -30.23 2.37 -81.51
CA ALA A 5 -30.52 3.39 -80.47
C ALA A 5 -29.25 3.77 -79.69
N GLU A 6 -28.97 5.07 -79.58
CA GLU A 6 -28.99 5.80 -78.29
C GLU A 6 -28.57 7.27 -78.47
N SER A 7 -29.52 8.17 -78.19
CA SER A 7 -29.25 9.58 -77.93
C SER A 7 -30.10 10.04 -76.75
N GLY A 8 -29.40 10.37 -75.66
CA GLY A 8 -29.69 11.43 -74.69
C GLY A 8 -31.11 11.60 -74.13
N LYS A 9 -31.27 11.32 -72.84
CA LYS A 9 -32.09 12.12 -71.91
C LYS A 9 -31.51 12.03 -70.50
N SER A 10 -31.10 13.18 -69.95
CA SER A 10 -30.70 13.29 -68.55
C SER A 10 -31.92 13.11 -67.65
N PHE A 11 -31.82 12.17 -66.71
CA PHE A 11 -32.72 12.08 -65.57
C PHE A 11 -31.93 12.37 -64.29
N ALA A 12 -32.34 13.43 -63.60
CA ALA A 12 -31.97 13.64 -62.21
C ALA A 12 -32.61 12.54 -61.34
N PRO A 13 -31.91 11.98 -60.33
CA PRO A 13 -32.59 11.19 -59.32
C PRO A 13 -33.19 12.11 -58.26
N GLU A 14 -34.51 11.99 -58.13
CA GLU A 14 -35.33 12.50 -57.02
C GLU A 14 -34.80 12.06 -55.66
N GLY A 15 -35.01 12.92 -54.65
CA GLY A 15 -34.53 12.76 -53.29
C GLY A 15 -35.04 11.49 -52.61
N ALA A 16 -34.11 10.76 -52.01
CA ALA A 16 -34.42 9.72 -51.03
C ALA A 16 -34.85 10.37 -49.70
N PRO A 17 -35.89 9.87 -49.03
CA PRO A 17 -36.35 10.42 -47.77
C PRO A 17 -35.30 10.17 -46.66
N THR A 18 -34.92 11.23 -45.96
CA THR A 18 -34.15 11.14 -44.71
C THR A 18 -34.98 10.41 -43.66
N GLY A 19 -34.74 9.10 -43.50
CA GLY A 19 -35.30 8.32 -42.42
C GLY A 19 -34.82 8.88 -41.08
N ALA A 20 -35.72 9.50 -40.32
CA ALA A 20 -35.48 9.82 -38.92
C ALA A 20 -35.17 8.51 -38.18
N ARG A 21 -34.08 8.47 -37.41
CA ARG A 21 -33.83 7.35 -36.47
C ARG A 21 -35.05 7.20 -35.56
N PRO A 22 -35.57 5.98 -35.34
CA PRO A 22 -36.71 5.78 -34.46
C PRO A 22 -36.33 6.28 -33.05
N ALA A 23 -37.15 7.18 -32.52
CA ALA A 23 -37.02 7.64 -31.15
C ALA A 23 -37.21 6.44 -30.22
N VAL A 24 -36.23 6.19 -29.36
CA VAL A 24 -36.29 5.13 -28.36
C VAL A 24 -37.45 5.43 -27.39
N PRO A 25 -38.44 4.53 -27.23
CA PRO A 25 -39.57 4.74 -26.32
C PRO A 25 -39.11 4.99 -24.88
N ASP A 26 -39.80 5.88 -24.16
CA ASP A 26 -39.40 6.35 -22.83
C ASP A 26 -39.30 5.24 -21.76
N GLU A 27 -39.94 4.08 -21.98
CA GLU A 27 -39.78 2.89 -21.15
C GLU A 27 -38.35 2.35 -21.14
N ILE A 28 -37.66 2.38 -22.28
CA ILE A 28 -36.26 1.90 -22.38
C ILE A 28 -35.29 2.89 -21.71
N ARG A 29 -35.61 4.19 -21.70
CA ARG A 29 -34.82 5.21 -20.99
C ARG A 29 -34.87 5.05 -19.47
N ARG A 30 -36.01 4.62 -18.92
CA ARG A 30 -36.18 4.36 -17.48
C ARG A 30 -35.37 3.14 -17.02
N LEU A 31 -35.23 2.13 -17.88
CA LEU A 31 -34.49 0.90 -17.57
C LEU A 31 -32.96 1.08 -17.54
N LEU A 32 -32.43 2.08 -18.26
CA LEU A 32 -30.99 2.38 -18.34
C LEU A 32 -30.47 3.35 -17.26
N GLY A 33 -31.30 3.75 -16.28
CA GLY A 33 -30.83 4.53 -15.13
C GLY A 33 -30.28 5.94 -15.45
N ILE A 34 -30.50 6.45 -16.66
CA ILE A 34 -30.06 7.79 -17.06
C ILE A 34 -31.00 8.82 -16.41
N ARG A 35 -30.62 9.31 -15.22
CA ARG A 35 -31.26 10.47 -14.60
C ARG A 35 -30.92 11.73 -15.39
N LEU A 36 -31.76 12.08 -16.36
CA LEU A 36 -31.82 13.46 -16.87
C LEU A 36 -32.34 14.34 -15.73
N ARG A 37 -31.49 15.24 -15.22
CA ARG A 37 -31.87 16.24 -14.22
C ARG A 37 -33.03 17.05 -14.78
N ALA A 38 -34.22 16.87 -14.22
CA ALA A 38 -35.35 17.74 -14.49
C ALA A 38 -35.02 19.16 -14.01
N ASN A 39 -35.19 20.14 -14.90
CA ASN A 39 -35.07 21.56 -14.60
C ASN A 39 -36.14 21.96 -13.57
N LEU A 40 -35.70 22.29 -12.36
CA LEU A 40 -36.52 22.99 -11.37
C LEU A 40 -36.57 24.49 -11.74
N PRO A 41 -37.75 25.13 -11.87
CA PRO A 41 -37.87 26.53 -12.32
C PRO A 41 -37.35 27.61 -11.35
N ASN A 42 -36.61 27.25 -10.30
CA ASN A 42 -36.16 28.24 -9.30
C ASN A 42 -34.84 27.85 -8.62
N ALA A 43 -33.87 27.37 -9.39
CA ALA A 43 -32.50 27.24 -8.90
C ALA A 43 -31.83 28.63 -8.97
N LEU A 44 -31.47 29.18 -7.81
CA LEU A 44 -30.55 30.32 -7.72
C LEU A 44 -29.37 30.09 -8.67
N PRO A 45 -28.89 31.11 -9.40
CA PRO A 45 -27.74 30.93 -10.29
C PRO A 45 -26.60 30.34 -9.47
N ALA A 46 -26.16 29.13 -9.84
CA ALA A 46 -25.04 28.48 -9.19
C ALA A 46 -23.87 29.48 -9.22
N ARG A 47 -23.32 29.82 -8.05
CA ARG A 47 -22.10 30.62 -7.96
C ARG A 47 -21.10 30.07 -8.98
N PRO A 48 -20.45 30.91 -9.80
CA PRO A 48 -19.46 30.43 -10.75
C PRO A 48 -18.44 29.59 -9.98
N ARG A 49 -18.41 28.29 -10.25
CA ARG A 49 -17.45 27.40 -9.62
C ARG A 49 -16.08 27.88 -10.08
N ARG A 50 -15.21 28.22 -9.12
CA ARG A 50 -13.81 28.52 -9.41
C ARG A 50 -13.27 27.36 -10.26
N PRO A 51 -12.51 27.63 -11.33
CA PRO A 51 -11.90 26.57 -12.11
C PRO A 51 -11.10 25.66 -11.16
N PRO A 52 -11.17 24.32 -11.34
CA PRO A 52 -10.47 23.38 -10.49
C PRO A 52 -8.97 23.66 -10.54
N ASP A 53 -8.30 23.60 -9.38
CA ASP A 53 -6.84 23.65 -9.34
C ASP A 53 -6.31 22.29 -9.78
N ARG A 54 -5.68 22.26 -10.96
CA ARG A 54 -5.13 21.04 -11.55
C ARG A 54 -3.61 20.92 -11.38
N THR A 55 -3.01 21.78 -10.56
CA THR A 55 -1.56 21.85 -10.41
C THR A 55 -1.05 20.61 -9.68
N LEU A 56 -0.13 19.88 -10.31
CA LEU A 56 0.58 18.77 -9.68
C LEU A 56 2.05 19.15 -9.49
N PRO A 57 2.72 18.69 -8.42
CA PRO A 57 4.16 18.88 -8.28
C PRO A 57 4.96 18.00 -9.27
N GLY A 58 6.26 18.27 -9.37
CA GLY A 58 7.21 17.51 -10.20
C GLY A 58 7.46 18.08 -11.60
N ASP A 59 8.26 17.35 -12.37
CA ASP A 59 8.57 17.63 -13.76
C ASP A 59 7.84 16.66 -14.69
N GLU A 60 7.42 17.12 -15.87
CA GLU A 60 6.86 16.22 -16.88
C GLU A 60 8.00 15.67 -17.74
N ILE A 61 8.37 14.42 -17.53
CA ILE A 61 9.52 13.77 -18.20
C ILE A 61 9.13 13.03 -19.48
N ALA A 62 7.83 12.82 -19.70
CA ALA A 62 7.23 12.33 -20.92
C ALA A 62 5.75 12.77 -20.95
N PRO A 63 5.07 12.79 -22.12
CA PRO A 63 3.67 13.18 -22.20
C PRO A 63 2.77 12.46 -21.19
N GLY A 64 2.28 13.22 -20.21
CA GLY A 64 1.46 12.79 -19.09
C GLY A 64 2.15 11.89 -18.06
N LEU A 65 3.48 11.93 -17.96
CA LEU A 65 4.27 11.29 -16.91
C LEU A 65 4.98 12.35 -16.07
N ARG A 66 4.59 12.46 -14.81
CA ARG A 66 5.19 13.35 -13.82
C ARG A 66 6.26 12.59 -13.03
N TYR A 67 7.40 13.23 -12.79
CA TYR A 67 8.51 12.76 -11.98
C TYR A 67 8.70 13.71 -10.80
N LEU A 68 8.82 13.14 -9.60
CA LEU A 68 9.15 13.87 -8.39
C LEU A 68 10.36 13.21 -7.74
N GLU A 69 11.26 14.03 -7.23
CA GLU A 69 12.42 13.58 -6.46
C GLU A 69 12.56 14.44 -5.21
N SER A 70 12.88 13.79 -4.08
CA SER A 70 13.20 14.48 -2.83
C SER A 70 14.27 13.70 -2.07
N HIS A 71 15.02 14.40 -1.23
CA HIS A 71 16.12 13.84 -0.46
C HIS A 71 15.91 14.10 1.03
N HIS A 72 16.09 13.07 1.84
CA HIS A 72 15.82 13.09 3.28
C HIS A 72 17.01 12.53 4.06
N ALA A 73 17.04 12.78 5.36
CA ALA A 73 17.94 12.05 6.24
C ALA A 73 17.58 10.55 6.19
N PRO A 74 18.55 9.64 5.99
CA PRO A 74 18.27 8.22 6.03
C PRO A 74 18.01 7.76 7.47
N PRO A 75 17.18 6.72 7.67
CA PRO A 75 17.17 6.03 8.96
C PRO A 75 18.54 5.40 9.23
N PRO A 76 18.86 5.03 10.49
CA PRO A 76 20.13 4.40 10.84
C PRO A 76 20.25 3.04 10.16
N LEU A 77 20.88 3.02 8.98
CA LEU A 77 21.12 1.85 8.15
C LEU A 77 22.62 1.59 8.09
N PRO A 78 23.13 0.51 8.70
CA PRO A 78 24.51 0.10 8.47
C PRO A 78 24.72 -0.29 6.99
N PRO A 79 25.95 -0.20 6.45
CA PRO A 79 26.23 -0.56 5.06
C PRO A 79 25.83 -2.00 4.70
N ARG A 80 25.86 -2.90 5.69
CA ARG A 80 25.42 -4.30 5.58
C ARG A 80 24.34 -4.55 6.61
N LEU A 81 23.24 -5.17 6.17
CA LEU A 81 22.04 -5.42 6.96
C LEU A 81 21.84 -6.92 7.12
N ASP A 82 21.78 -7.41 8.36
CA ASP A 82 21.30 -8.77 8.63
C ASP A 82 19.78 -8.81 8.44
N CYS A 83 19.36 -9.46 7.36
CA CYS A 83 17.96 -9.67 7.00
C CYS A 83 17.49 -11.10 7.25
N SER A 84 18.18 -11.87 8.12
CA SER A 84 17.79 -13.24 8.50
C SER A 84 16.44 -13.33 9.20
N PHE A 85 15.88 -12.19 9.64
CA PHE A 85 14.48 -12.09 10.06
C PHE A 85 13.49 -12.45 8.93
N ALA A 86 13.91 -12.44 7.66
CA ALA A 86 13.12 -12.82 6.49
C ALA A 86 13.63 -14.12 5.87
N LYS A 87 12.68 -14.94 5.40
CA LYS A 87 13.00 -16.23 4.77
C LYS A 87 13.80 -15.99 3.49
N ASP A 88 14.83 -16.80 3.27
CA ASP A 88 15.71 -16.78 2.09
C ASP A 88 16.60 -15.53 2.00
N PHE A 89 16.67 -14.74 3.07
CA PHE A 89 17.59 -13.61 3.21
C PHE A 89 18.59 -13.87 4.33
N ALA A 90 19.82 -13.40 4.11
CA ALA A 90 20.87 -13.34 5.11
C ALA A 90 21.34 -11.89 5.17
N GLU A 91 22.64 -11.65 5.02
CA GLU A 91 23.15 -10.30 4.94
C GLU A 91 23.00 -9.71 3.52
N ILE A 92 22.55 -8.46 3.42
CA ILE A 92 22.46 -7.70 2.17
C ILE A 92 23.17 -6.35 2.31
N GLU A 93 23.58 -5.76 1.18
CA GLU A 93 24.12 -4.40 1.18
C GLU A 93 22.98 -3.38 1.15
N ALA A 94 23.03 -2.39 2.04
CA ALA A 94 22.02 -1.33 2.10
C ALA A 94 21.96 -0.51 0.80
N ALA A 95 23.09 -0.36 0.10
CA ALA A 95 23.18 0.34 -1.18
C ALA A 95 22.43 -0.38 -2.33
N HIS A 96 22.14 -1.68 -2.17
CA HIS A 96 21.40 -2.45 -3.16
C HIS A 96 19.89 -2.44 -2.93
N VAL A 97 19.42 -1.90 -1.80
CA VAL A 97 18.00 -1.89 -1.45
C VAL A 97 17.26 -0.79 -2.21
N LEU A 98 16.21 -1.18 -2.91
CA LEU A 98 15.23 -0.24 -3.49
C LEU A 98 13.84 -0.59 -2.95
N ALA A 99 13.35 0.26 -2.04
CA ALA A 99 11.97 0.22 -1.58
C ALA A 99 11.04 0.69 -2.69
N PHE A 100 9.88 0.06 -2.84
CA PHE A 100 8.86 0.52 -3.77
C PHE A 100 7.45 0.21 -3.28
N ASP A 101 6.51 1.02 -3.74
CA ASP A 101 5.07 0.90 -3.50
C ASP A 101 4.31 1.43 -4.73
N THR A 102 3.13 0.88 -5.03
CA THR A 102 2.32 1.31 -6.18
C THR A 102 0.91 1.72 -5.79
N GLU A 103 0.42 2.78 -6.45
CA GLU A 103 -0.98 3.15 -6.40
C GLU A 103 -1.68 2.66 -7.67
N THR A 104 -2.80 1.98 -7.50
CA THR A 104 -3.41 1.19 -8.58
C THR A 104 -4.86 1.56 -8.84
N THR A 105 -5.37 1.29 -10.03
CA THR A 105 -6.77 1.60 -10.40
C THR A 105 -7.82 0.69 -9.76
N GLY A 106 -7.43 -0.31 -8.96
CA GLY A 106 -8.34 -1.18 -8.21
C GLY A 106 -7.68 -2.42 -7.62
N LEU A 107 -8.31 -2.99 -6.58
CA LEU A 107 -7.78 -4.12 -5.80
C LEU A 107 -8.16 -5.51 -6.32
N ALA A 108 -9.11 -5.61 -7.25
CA ALA A 108 -9.71 -6.88 -7.68
C ALA A 108 -8.79 -7.78 -8.53
N GLY A 109 -7.60 -7.29 -8.91
CA GLY A 109 -6.69 -8.00 -9.81
C GLY A 109 -7.28 -8.13 -11.24
N GLY A 110 -6.40 -8.38 -12.21
CA GLY A 110 -6.78 -8.57 -13.61
C GLY A 110 -6.05 -7.65 -14.58
N THR A 111 -6.19 -7.92 -15.88
CA THR A 111 -5.48 -7.21 -16.96
C THR A 111 -5.89 -5.75 -17.12
N GLY A 112 -7.04 -5.36 -16.56
CA GLY A 112 -7.52 -3.98 -16.54
C GLY A 112 -6.91 -3.11 -15.44
N THR A 113 -6.39 -3.71 -14.36
CA THR A 113 -5.73 -2.96 -13.28
C THR A 113 -4.39 -2.42 -13.76
N ARG A 114 -4.13 -1.16 -13.45
CA ARG A 114 -2.89 -0.45 -13.78
C ARG A 114 -2.33 0.20 -12.52
N ALA A 115 -1.01 0.24 -12.43
CA ALA A 115 -0.35 1.21 -11.56
C ALA A 115 -0.48 2.57 -12.25
N PHE A 116 -1.06 3.54 -11.56
CA PHE A 116 -1.04 4.93 -12.04
C PHE A 116 0.08 5.72 -11.36
N MET A 117 0.65 5.17 -10.28
CA MET A 117 1.79 5.71 -9.58
C MET A 117 2.77 4.60 -9.16
N ILE A 118 4.06 4.91 -9.18
CA ILE A 118 5.11 4.07 -8.58
C ILE A 118 6.00 4.99 -7.74
N GLY A 119 6.04 4.73 -6.44
CA GLY A 119 7.01 5.33 -5.52
C GLY A 119 8.20 4.40 -5.35
N ALA A 120 9.39 4.96 -5.23
CA ALA A 120 10.60 4.23 -4.86
C ALA A 120 11.47 5.04 -3.89
N ALA A 121 12.20 4.34 -3.02
CA ALA A 121 13.18 4.95 -2.15
C ALA A 121 14.46 4.11 -2.03
N ASP A 122 15.61 4.77 -2.10
CA ASP A 122 16.95 4.18 -2.01
C ASP A 122 17.92 5.13 -1.30
N VAL A 123 18.99 4.58 -0.71
CA VAL A 123 20.04 5.40 -0.08
C VAL A 123 21.14 5.67 -1.09
N VAL A 124 21.36 6.94 -1.41
CA VAL A 124 22.38 7.41 -2.36
C VAL A 124 23.13 8.58 -1.74
N ASP A 125 24.46 8.55 -1.78
CA ASP A 125 25.32 9.60 -1.23
C ASP A 125 24.99 9.96 0.23
N GLY A 126 24.66 8.95 1.04
CA GLY A 126 24.31 9.13 2.45
C GLY A 126 22.95 9.80 2.70
N ARG A 127 22.10 9.92 1.67
CA ARG A 127 20.75 10.49 1.76
C ARG A 127 19.71 9.47 1.31
N LEU A 128 18.54 9.52 1.93
CA LEU A 128 17.37 8.78 1.46
C LEU A 128 16.74 9.54 0.30
N ARG A 129 16.96 9.05 -0.91
CA ARG A 129 16.31 9.56 -2.11
C ARG A 129 14.95 8.91 -2.26
N VAL A 130 13.90 9.71 -2.43
CA VAL A 130 12.55 9.26 -2.76
C VAL A 130 12.20 9.77 -4.15
N ARG A 131 11.81 8.85 -5.03
CA ARG A 131 11.42 9.12 -6.42
C ARG A 131 10.01 8.63 -6.66
N GLN A 132 9.19 9.42 -7.34
CA GLN A 132 7.81 9.06 -7.62
C GLN A 132 7.49 9.32 -9.08
N LEU A 133 6.84 8.36 -9.72
CA LEU A 133 6.29 8.47 -11.05
C LEU A 133 4.77 8.51 -10.94
N LEU A 134 4.14 9.54 -11.49
CA LEU A 134 2.68 9.67 -11.52
C LEU A 134 2.21 9.87 -12.96
N THR A 135 1.27 9.03 -13.39
CA THR A 135 0.62 9.18 -14.70
C THR A 135 -0.56 10.14 -14.61
N THR A 136 -0.67 11.05 -15.57
CA THR A 136 -1.83 11.96 -15.76
C THR A 136 -2.63 11.60 -17.02
N THR A 137 -2.28 10.48 -17.65
CA THR A 137 -2.96 9.87 -18.79
C THR A 137 -2.65 8.38 -18.80
N LEU A 138 -3.55 7.58 -19.38
CA LEU A 138 -3.32 6.15 -19.60
C LEU A 138 -2.16 5.88 -20.55
N ALA A 139 -1.88 6.80 -21.49
CA ALA A 139 -0.83 6.66 -22.48
C ALA A 139 0.61 6.75 -21.90
N ALA A 140 0.75 7.24 -20.67
CA ALA A 140 2.04 7.42 -20.00
C ALA A 140 2.61 6.12 -19.40
N GLU A 141 1.80 5.07 -19.26
CA GLU A 141 2.20 3.81 -18.64
C GLU A 141 3.49 3.20 -19.22
N PRO A 142 3.70 3.10 -20.55
CA PRO A 142 4.95 2.57 -21.08
C PRO A 142 6.18 3.40 -20.71
N ALA A 143 6.03 4.73 -20.62
CA ALA A 143 7.11 5.62 -20.19
C ALA A 143 7.40 5.45 -18.69
N MET A 144 6.37 5.29 -17.87
CA MET A 144 6.50 5.00 -16.44
C MET A 144 7.26 3.69 -16.20
N LEU A 145 6.86 2.61 -16.89
CA LEU A 145 7.51 1.30 -16.78
C LEU A 145 8.98 1.35 -17.20
N ARG A 146 9.31 2.03 -18.32
CA ARG A 146 10.72 2.19 -18.75
C ARG A 146 11.53 3.00 -17.74
N THR A 147 10.95 4.04 -17.17
CA THR A 147 11.63 4.88 -16.18
C THR A 147 11.92 4.09 -14.90
N PHE A 148 10.92 3.36 -14.38
CA PHE A 148 11.11 2.49 -13.22
C PHE A 148 12.13 1.39 -13.50
N ALA A 149 12.10 0.77 -14.68
CA ALA A 149 13.10 -0.23 -15.08
C ALA A 149 14.53 0.33 -15.06
N GLY A 150 14.72 1.59 -15.48
CA GLY A 150 16.01 2.27 -15.45
C GLY A 150 16.55 2.58 -14.05
N TRP A 151 15.75 2.41 -13.00
CA TRP A 151 16.20 2.54 -11.61
C TRP A 151 16.74 1.23 -11.03
N LEU A 152 16.51 0.12 -11.71
CA LEU A 152 16.84 -1.22 -11.23
C LEU A 152 18.17 -1.69 -11.84
N GLN A 153 18.95 -2.40 -11.03
CA GLN A 153 20.20 -3.05 -11.41
C GLN A 153 20.10 -4.55 -11.08
N GLU A 154 20.98 -5.37 -11.63
CA GLU A 154 21.01 -6.82 -11.34
C GLU A 154 21.23 -7.12 -9.85
N SER A 155 21.96 -6.26 -9.15
CA SER A 155 22.20 -6.36 -7.71
C SER A 155 21.03 -5.88 -6.86
N THR A 156 20.00 -5.25 -7.45
CA THR A 156 18.90 -4.64 -6.69
C THR A 156 18.12 -5.67 -5.87
N VAL A 157 17.96 -5.37 -4.58
CA VAL A 157 17.01 -6.04 -3.69
C VAL A 157 15.76 -5.19 -3.58
N LEU A 158 14.66 -5.68 -4.17
CA LEU A 158 13.37 -5.02 -4.05
C LEU A 158 12.86 -5.14 -2.62
N LEU A 159 12.45 -4.02 -2.03
CA LEU A 159 11.83 -3.96 -0.71
C LEU A 159 10.38 -3.48 -0.84
N SER A 160 9.44 -4.16 -0.20
CA SER A 160 8.02 -3.78 -0.23
C SER A 160 7.29 -4.22 1.04
N TYR A 161 6.06 -3.75 1.22
CA TYR A 161 5.14 -4.29 2.22
C TYR A 161 3.95 -4.94 1.53
N ASN A 162 3.88 -6.27 1.55
CA ASN A 162 2.89 -7.07 0.81
C ASN A 162 3.04 -7.01 -0.72
N GLY A 163 4.10 -6.38 -1.25
CA GLY A 163 4.24 -6.17 -2.68
C GLY A 163 4.60 -7.43 -3.47
N ARG A 164 5.05 -8.51 -2.81
CA ARG A 164 5.27 -9.79 -3.49
C ARG A 164 3.96 -10.39 -4.00
N CYS A 165 2.86 -10.16 -3.29
CA CYS A 165 1.53 -10.70 -3.61
C CYS A 165 0.67 -9.75 -4.46
N TYR A 166 0.93 -8.44 -4.41
CA TYR A 166 0.07 -7.43 -5.03
C TYR A 166 0.80 -6.65 -6.13
N ASP A 167 1.81 -5.86 -5.78
CA ASP A 167 2.49 -4.94 -6.71
C ASP A 167 3.31 -5.67 -7.78
N ALA A 168 4.14 -6.65 -7.39
CA ALA A 168 5.02 -7.34 -8.32
C ALA A 168 4.25 -8.16 -9.38
N PRO A 169 3.21 -8.94 -9.05
CA PRO A 169 2.37 -9.60 -10.06
C PRO A 169 1.68 -8.63 -11.02
N LEU A 170 1.22 -7.48 -10.50
CA LEU A 170 0.63 -6.41 -11.31
C LEU A 170 1.67 -5.87 -12.30
N LEU A 171 2.84 -5.44 -11.82
CA LEU A 171 3.89 -4.90 -12.66
C LEU A 171 4.36 -5.91 -13.71
N LYS A 172 4.55 -7.18 -13.34
CA LYS A 172 4.87 -8.27 -14.31
C LYS A 172 3.85 -8.34 -15.43
N THR A 173 2.57 -8.24 -15.10
CA THR A 173 1.49 -8.20 -16.10
C THR A 173 1.56 -6.94 -16.97
N ARG A 174 1.85 -5.77 -16.38
CA ARG A 174 1.98 -4.51 -17.13
C ARG A 174 3.16 -4.52 -18.10
N TYR A 175 4.34 -4.99 -17.67
CA TYR A 175 5.51 -5.17 -18.54
C TYR A 175 5.18 -6.07 -19.73
N ARG A 176 4.54 -7.23 -19.47
CA ARG A 176 4.11 -8.16 -20.52
C ARG A 176 3.15 -7.51 -21.53
N LEU A 177 2.14 -6.79 -21.05
CA LEU A 177 1.17 -6.11 -21.92
C LEU A 177 1.79 -4.96 -22.72
N ALA A 178 2.76 -4.25 -22.13
CA ALA A 178 3.53 -3.21 -22.79
C ALA A 178 4.60 -3.74 -23.76
N ARG A 179 4.77 -5.08 -23.85
CA ARG A 179 5.83 -5.76 -24.62
C ARG A 179 7.23 -5.28 -24.23
N LEU A 180 7.44 -5.04 -22.94
CA LEU A 180 8.72 -4.65 -22.36
C LEU A 180 9.33 -5.83 -21.59
N PRO A 181 10.66 -5.97 -21.55
CA PRO A 181 11.33 -6.89 -20.63
C PRO A 181 10.90 -6.61 -19.19
N CYS A 182 10.74 -7.65 -18.38
CA CYS A 182 10.31 -7.51 -16.99
C CYS A 182 11.53 -7.49 -16.05
N PRO A 183 11.97 -6.31 -15.58
CA PRO A 183 13.21 -6.17 -14.81
C PRO A 183 13.09 -6.72 -13.38
N ILE A 184 11.87 -6.90 -12.86
CA ILE A 184 11.63 -7.31 -11.46
C ILE A 184 11.62 -8.82 -11.24
N THR A 185 11.50 -9.63 -12.30
CA THR A 185 11.47 -11.10 -12.18
C THR A 185 12.78 -11.70 -11.65
N PRO A 186 13.97 -11.28 -12.11
CA PRO A 186 15.23 -11.86 -11.63
C PRO A 186 15.69 -11.32 -10.27
N LEU A 187 15.07 -10.27 -9.75
CA LEU A 187 15.54 -9.59 -8.54
C LEU A 187 15.12 -10.31 -7.27
N ALA A 188 15.99 -10.27 -6.26
CA ALA A 188 15.62 -10.63 -4.90
C ALA A 188 14.53 -9.67 -4.39
N HIS A 189 13.55 -10.19 -3.67
CA HIS A 189 12.40 -9.39 -3.21
C HIS A 189 12.12 -9.61 -1.73
N LEU A 190 12.52 -8.67 -0.88
CA LEU A 190 12.28 -8.65 0.55
C LEU A 190 10.89 -8.04 0.84
N ASP A 191 9.96 -8.87 1.32
CA ASP A 191 8.60 -8.44 1.68
C ASP A 191 8.44 -8.36 3.20
N LEU A 192 8.27 -7.15 3.72
CA LEU A 192 8.24 -6.84 5.14
C LEU A 192 6.93 -7.24 5.85
N LEU A 193 5.86 -7.56 5.11
CA LEU A 193 4.59 -7.97 5.73
C LEU A 193 4.74 -9.28 6.51
N HIS A 194 5.51 -10.23 6.00
CA HIS A 194 5.66 -11.53 6.66
C HIS A 194 6.47 -11.45 7.97
N PRO A 195 7.66 -10.80 8.01
CA PRO A 195 8.33 -10.48 9.27
C PRO A 195 7.44 -9.70 10.23
N ALA A 196 6.74 -8.67 9.76
CA ALA A 196 5.86 -7.86 10.60
C ALA A 196 4.75 -8.70 11.24
N ARG A 197 4.10 -9.57 10.46
CA ARG A 197 3.07 -10.50 10.98
C ARG A 197 3.64 -11.51 11.97
N ARG A 198 4.85 -12.03 11.76
CA ARG A 198 5.48 -12.93 12.74
C ARG A 198 5.69 -12.22 14.08
N ARG A 199 6.02 -10.93 14.05
CA ARG A 199 6.35 -10.17 15.26
C ARG A 199 5.14 -9.59 15.98
N TRP A 200 4.11 -9.16 15.25
CA TRP A 200 3.04 -8.31 15.80
C TRP A 200 1.62 -8.78 15.50
N ARG A 201 1.42 -9.89 14.79
CA ARG A 201 0.07 -10.45 14.63
C ARG A 201 -0.47 -10.84 16.01
N GLY A 202 -1.67 -10.37 16.34
CA GLY A 202 -2.31 -10.60 17.63
C GLY A 202 -1.85 -9.63 18.73
N VAL A 203 -0.84 -8.79 18.49
CA VAL A 203 -0.39 -7.75 19.42
C VAL A 203 -1.16 -6.45 19.19
N TRP A 204 -1.48 -6.12 17.93
CA TRP A 204 -2.24 -4.93 17.55
C TRP A 204 -3.46 -5.28 16.72
N GLU A 205 -4.27 -4.27 16.43
CA GLU A 205 -5.55 -4.45 15.73
C GLU A 205 -5.40 -5.03 14.31
N ASN A 206 -4.26 -4.77 13.65
CA ASN A 206 -3.86 -5.41 12.40
C ASN A 206 -2.37 -5.19 12.12
N CYS A 207 -1.86 -5.84 11.05
CA CYS A 207 -0.51 -5.58 10.51
C CYS A 207 -0.61 -4.89 9.15
N ARG A 208 -1.36 -3.80 9.04
CA ARG A 208 -1.29 -2.89 7.89
C ARG A 208 -0.14 -1.91 8.12
N LEU A 209 0.44 -1.37 7.05
CA LEU A 209 1.56 -0.45 7.14
C LEU A 209 1.25 0.77 8.02
N ALA A 210 0.05 1.35 7.90
CA ALA A 210 -0.40 2.45 8.76
C ALA A 210 -0.40 2.11 10.27
N THR A 211 -0.70 0.86 10.65
CA THR A 211 -0.60 0.42 12.04
C THR A 211 0.85 0.25 12.47
N ILE A 212 1.71 -0.31 11.59
CA ILE A 212 3.15 -0.41 11.85
C ILE A 212 3.77 0.97 12.04
N GLU A 213 3.45 1.92 11.19
CA GLU A 213 3.93 3.29 11.29
C GLU A 213 3.58 3.95 12.61
N ARG A 214 2.32 3.86 13.02
CA ARG A 214 1.87 4.45 14.28
C ARG A 214 2.51 3.78 15.50
N ARG A 215 2.64 2.45 15.48
CA ARG A 215 3.06 1.66 16.65
C ARG A 215 4.57 1.48 16.76
N VAL A 216 5.28 1.40 15.64
CA VAL A 216 6.72 1.12 15.56
C VAL A 216 7.52 2.36 15.20
N LEU A 217 7.08 3.08 14.16
CA LEU A 217 7.83 4.21 13.61
C LEU A 217 7.42 5.55 14.25
N GLN A 218 6.38 5.55 15.10
CA GLN A 218 5.80 6.73 15.72
C GLN A 218 5.43 7.83 14.71
N VAL A 219 5.08 7.42 13.49
CA VAL A 219 4.60 8.33 12.44
C VAL A 219 3.10 8.56 12.64
N LEU A 220 2.73 9.82 12.83
CA LEU A 220 1.33 10.25 12.85
C LEU A 220 0.94 10.72 11.46
N ARG A 221 -0.07 10.07 10.87
CA ARG A 221 -0.66 10.52 9.61
C ARG A 221 -1.77 11.52 9.92
N GLU A 222 -1.47 12.82 9.80
CA GLU A 222 -2.49 13.86 9.81
C GLU A 222 -3.14 13.94 8.41
N ASP A 223 -4.47 14.00 8.33
CA ASP A 223 -5.24 14.18 7.08
C ASP A 223 -5.02 13.12 5.97
N ASP A 224 -4.91 11.84 6.34
CA ASP A 224 -4.69 10.76 5.36
C ASP A 224 -5.94 10.49 4.50
N LEU A 225 -5.77 10.50 3.18
CA LEU A 225 -6.76 9.96 2.26
C LEU A 225 -6.70 8.44 2.39
N PRO A 226 -7.81 7.73 2.69
CA PRO A 226 -7.79 6.27 2.74
C PRO A 226 -7.26 5.72 1.40
N GLY A 227 -6.31 4.78 1.42
CA GLY A 227 -5.73 4.23 0.18
C GLY A 227 -6.77 3.64 -0.79
N SER A 228 -7.94 3.24 -0.30
CA SER A 228 -9.09 2.82 -1.14
C SER A 228 -9.65 3.93 -2.03
N GLU A 229 -9.39 5.19 -1.71
CA GLU A 229 -9.83 6.38 -2.44
C GLU A 229 -8.82 6.83 -3.51
N ALA A 230 -7.58 6.33 -3.47
CA ALA A 230 -6.55 6.67 -4.46
C ALA A 230 -6.99 6.42 -5.92
N PRO A 231 -7.67 5.29 -6.26
CA PRO A 231 -8.23 5.10 -7.59
C PRO A 231 -9.29 6.14 -7.97
N ARG A 232 -10.10 6.60 -7.01
CA ARG A 232 -11.12 7.63 -7.24
C ARG A 232 -10.46 8.96 -7.54
N ALA A 233 -9.52 9.38 -6.70
CA ALA A 233 -8.77 10.63 -6.85
C ALA A 233 -8.12 10.74 -8.24
N TRP A 234 -7.46 9.68 -8.69
CA TRP A 234 -6.85 9.64 -10.01
C TRP A 234 -7.88 9.72 -11.16
N ARG A 235 -8.97 8.95 -11.08
CA ARG A 235 -10.04 9.00 -12.11
C ARG A 235 -10.67 10.38 -12.20
N GLU A 236 -10.96 11.02 -11.08
CA GLU A 236 -11.54 12.37 -11.06
C GLU A 236 -10.58 13.39 -11.68
N TYR A 237 -9.29 13.30 -11.38
CA TYR A 237 -8.28 14.14 -12.01
C TYR A 237 -8.25 13.97 -13.54
N LEU A 238 -8.32 12.74 -14.05
CA LEU A 238 -8.41 12.48 -15.50
C LEU A 238 -9.67 13.06 -16.14
N GLN A 239 -10.77 13.16 -15.40
CA GLN A 239 -12.06 13.68 -15.87
C GLN A 239 -12.16 15.22 -15.79
N GLY A 240 -11.06 15.92 -15.50
CA GLY A 240 -11.06 17.37 -15.37
C GLY A 240 -11.25 17.88 -13.93
N GLY A 241 -11.29 16.99 -12.94
CA GLY A 241 -11.42 17.32 -11.52
C GLY A 241 -10.20 18.03 -10.92
N ASP A 242 -10.32 18.42 -9.66
CA ASP A 242 -9.27 19.08 -8.89
C ASP A 242 -8.13 18.11 -8.52
N ALA A 243 -6.90 18.61 -8.40
CA ALA A 243 -5.71 17.83 -8.06
C ALA A 243 -5.51 17.61 -6.55
N THR A 244 -6.34 18.18 -5.69
CA THR A 244 -6.18 18.12 -4.23
C THR A 244 -6.06 16.70 -3.69
N ASP A 245 -6.98 15.80 -4.03
CA ASP A 245 -6.92 14.41 -3.55
C ASP A 245 -5.73 13.66 -4.17
N LEU A 246 -5.38 13.95 -5.42
CA LEU A 246 -4.23 13.32 -6.07
C LEU A 246 -2.89 13.75 -5.44
N ARG A 247 -2.79 14.98 -4.94
CA ARG A 247 -1.65 15.44 -4.12
C ARG A 247 -1.57 14.71 -2.77
N ARG A 248 -2.71 14.36 -2.17
CA ARG A 248 -2.74 13.53 -0.95
C ARG A 248 -2.26 12.11 -1.23
N VAL A 249 -2.65 11.52 -2.36
CA VAL A 249 -2.11 10.22 -2.82
C VAL A 249 -0.59 10.28 -3.01
N LEU A 250 -0.07 11.35 -3.63
CA LEU A 250 1.38 11.55 -3.75
C LEU A 250 2.08 11.56 -2.37
N GLN A 251 1.51 12.28 -1.40
CA GLN A 251 2.05 12.39 -0.05
C GLN A 251 1.97 11.06 0.73
N HIS A 252 0.90 10.30 0.53
CA HIS A 252 0.71 8.97 1.10
C HIS A 252 1.80 8.02 0.63
N ASN A 253 1.91 7.81 -0.69
CA ASN A 253 2.91 6.94 -1.27
C ASN A 253 4.35 7.40 -0.93
N HIS A 254 4.60 8.71 -0.81
CA HIS A 254 5.89 9.25 -0.35
C HIS A 254 6.24 8.78 1.05
N THR A 255 5.25 8.84 1.95
CA THR A 255 5.38 8.40 3.34
C THR A 255 5.59 6.88 3.38
N ASP A 256 4.80 6.11 2.64
CA ASP A 256 4.85 4.65 2.60
C ASP A 256 6.25 4.15 2.23
N VAL A 257 6.84 4.62 1.12
CA VAL A 257 8.18 4.15 0.71
C VAL A 257 9.28 4.53 1.69
N ARG A 258 9.14 5.65 2.42
CA ARG A 258 10.06 6.01 3.51
C ARG A 258 9.88 5.10 4.71
N SER A 259 8.64 4.79 5.07
CA SER A 259 8.29 3.86 6.14
C SER A 259 8.83 2.46 5.87
N LEU A 260 8.87 2.00 4.61
CA LEU A 260 9.51 0.72 4.25
C LEU A 260 10.98 0.69 4.65
N VAL A 261 11.73 1.72 4.30
CA VAL A 261 13.17 1.81 4.59
C VAL A 261 13.43 1.92 6.10
N ALA A 262 12.61 2.70 6.81
CA ALA A 262 12.68 2.81 8.27
C ALA A 262 12.32 1.49 8.98
N LEU A 263 11.31 0.78 8.49
CA LEU A 263 10.92 -0.53 9.04
C LEU A 263 11.98 -1.60 8.79
N LEU A 264 12.64 -1.58 7.62
CA LEU A 264 13.79 -2.44 7.34
C LEU A 264 14.91 -2.20 8.37
N ALA A 265 15.29 -0.94 8.58
CA ALA A 265 16.31 -0.58 9.57
C ALA A 265 15.94 -1.09 10.98
N HIS A 266 14.67 -0.90 11.38
CA HIS A 266 14.16 -1.36 12.66
C HIS A 266 14.24 -2.88 12.81
N LEU A 267 13.78 -3.64 11.82
CA LEU A 267 13.79 -5.11 11.86
C LEU A 267 15.22 -5.67 11.84
N ALA A 268 16.12 -5.07 11.07
CA ALA A 268 17.53 -5.45 11.06
C ALA A 268 18.18 -5.21 12.43
N ALA A 269 17.90 -4.08 13.08
CA ALA A 269 18.44 -3.77 14.41
C ALA A 269 17.92 -4.69 15.53
N LEU A 270 16.73 -5.28 15.35
CA LEU A 270 16.16 -6.27 16.27
C LEU A 270 16.72 -7.68 16.08
N THR A 271 17.44 -7.93 15.00
CA THR A 271 18.01 -9.25 14.72
C THR A 271 19.21 -9.44 15.66
N PRO A 272 19.19 -10.44 16.57
CA PRO A 272 20.30 -10.66 17.48
C PRO A 272 21.57 -10.89 16.67
N ALA A 273 22.66 -10.19 17.02
CA ALA A 273 23.95 -10.46 16.40
C ALA A 273 24.26 -11.95 16.52
N ARG A 274 24.41 -12.65 15.39
CA ARG A 274 24.84 -14.05 15.37
C ARG A 274 26.12 -14.17 16.19
N ARG A 275 26.02 -14.73 17.41
CA ARG A 275 27.19 -15.31 18.08
C ARG A 275 27.70 -16.42 17.16
N GLY A 276 29.02 -16.50 16.96
CA GLY A 276 29.68 -17.43 16.04
C GLY A 276 29.30 -18.91 16.23
N PRO A 277 29.80 -19.81 15.38
CA PRO A 277 29.30 -21.18 15.27
C PRO A 277 29.36 -21.86 16.64
N ARG A 278 28.20 -22.21 17.18
CA ARG A 278 28.08 -23.07 18.36
C ARG A 278 27.79 -24.47 17.86
N ASP A 279 28.67 -25.37 18.25
CA ASP A 279 28.55 -26.81 18.11
C ASP A 279 27.17 -27.30 18.56
N ASP A 280 26.68 -28.28 17.82
CA ASP A 280 25.46 -29.03 18.09
C ASP A 280 25.45 -29.58 19.52
N ALA A 281 24.68 -28.97 20.42
CA ALA A 281 24.18 -29.63 21.63
C ALA A 281 23.02 -28.86 22.28
N ALA A 282 21.92 -29.58 22.50
CA ALA A 282 20.77 -29.25 23.35
C ALA A 282 19.86 -28.09 22.90
N MET A 283 18.96 -28.44 21.97
CA MET A 283 17.70 -27.71 21.75
C MET A 283 16.77 -27.93 22.95
N THR A 284 16.80 -27.02 23.92
CA THR A 284 15.70 -26.84 24.87
C THR A 284 14.72 -25.81 24.33
N THR A 285 13.48 -26.23 24.27
CA THR A 285 12.29 -25.55 23.75
C THR A 285 12.00 -24.20 24.40
N SER A 286 11.34 -23.34 23.60
CA SER A 286 10.55 -22.14 23.99
C SER A 286 11.26 -20.79 23.95
N ASP A 287 11.29 -20.17 22.77
CA ASP A 287 11.38 -18.71 22.62
C ASP A 287 10.34 -18.23 21.60
N GLN A 288 9.11 -18.70 21.79
CA GLN A 288 7.93 -18.31 21.03
C GLN A 288 7.29 -17.13 21.78
N PRO A 289 6.98 -15.98 21.13
CA PRO A 289 6.24 -14.92 21.79
C PRO A 289 4.86 -15.45 22.17
N CYS A 290 4.64 -15.59 23.48
CA CYS A 290 3.40 -16.13 24.01
C CYS A 290 2.26 -15.12 23.82
N VAL A 291 1.26 -15.49 23.04
CA VAL A 291 -0.02 -14.76 22.97
C VAL A 291 -0.83 -15.15 24.21
N LEU A 292 -1.19 -14.16 25.02
CA LEU A 292 -2.09 -14.35 26.16
C LEU A 292 -3.53 -14.09 25.73
N ASP A 293 -4.44 -14.95 26.16
CA ASP A 293 -5.87 -14.74 26.00
C ASP A 293 -6.46 -13.83 27.11
N VAL A 294 -7.76 -13.56 27.02
CA VAL A 294 -8.46 -12.68 27.96
C VAL A 294 -8.48 -13.23 29.38
N ALA A 295 -8.58 -14.56 29.54
CA ALA A 295 -8.61 -15.20 30.86
C ALA A 295 -7.23 -15.20 31.52
N GLU A 296 -6.19 -15.44 30.74
CA GLU A 296 -4.79 -15.40 31.17
C GLU A 296 -4.35 -13.97 31.57
N LEU A 297 -4.75 -12.97 30.79
CA LEU A 297 -4.47 -11.57 31.14
C LEU A 297 -5.27 -11.12 32.38
N ALA A 298 -6.52 -11.56 32.52
CA ALA A 298 -7.32 -11.31 33.72
C ALA A 298 -6.68 -11.96 34.96
N ALA A 299 -6.16 -13.18 34.82
CA ALA A 299 -5.44 -13.88 35.87
C ALA A 299 -4.14 -13.17 36.27
N LEU A 300 -3.29 -12.74 35.31
CA LEU A 300 -2.09 -11.96 35.63
C LEU A 300 -2.41 -10.68 36.41
N ARG A 301 -3.52 -10.01 36.07
CA ARG A 301 -4.00 -8.82 36.79
C ARG A 301 -4.48 -9.16 38.20
N ALA A 302 -5.18 -10.28 38.39
CA ALA A 302 -5.59 -10.74 39.72
C ALA A 302 -4.36 -11.04 40.59
N LEU A 303 -3.36 -11.75 40.05
CA LEU A 303 -2.09 -12.04 40.72
C LEU A 303 -1.32 -10.76 41.09
N SER A 304 -1.30 -9.74 40.22
CA SER A 304 -0.66 -8.45 40.53
C SER A 304 -1.31 -7.70 41.69
N ARG A 305 -2.56 -8.01 42.02
CA ARG A 305 -3.31 -7.45 43.15
C ARG A 305 -3.32 -8.37 44.38
N GLY A 306 -2.64 -9.52 44.32
CA GLY A 306 -2.61 -10.51 45.40
C GLY A 306 -3.87 -11.36 45.52
N ASP A 307 -4.71 -11.42 44.48
CA ASP A 307 -5.96 -12.18 44.47
C ASP A 307 -5.79 -13.55 43.80
N GLU A 308 -4.96 -14.40 44.40
CA GLU A 308 -4.62 -15.73 43.87
C GLU A 308 -5.83 -16.68 43.87
N ALA A 309 -6.74 -16.53 44.83
CA ALA A 309 -7.93 -17.37 44.96
C ALA A 309 -8.91 -17.21 43.78
N ALA A 310 -8.85 -16.10 43.05
CA ALA A 310 -9.66 -15.83 41.87
C ALA A 310 -9.11 -16.46 40.57
N VAL A 311 -7.92 -17.08 40.59
CA VAL A 311 -7.28 -17.64 39.40
C VAL A 311 -7.52 -19.15 39.30
N PRO A 312 -8.22 -19.63 38.25
CA PRO A 312 -8.37 -21.07 38.04
C PRO A 312 -7.01 -21.76 37.90
N HIS A 313 -6.82 -22.89 38.58
CA HIS A 313 -5.54 -23.62 38.59
C HIS A 313 -5.03 -23.95 37.18
N ALA A 314 -5.92 -24.29 36.24
CA ALA A 314 -5.56 -24.54 34.85
C ALA A 314 -4.96 -23.31 34.13
N VAL A 315 -5.42 -22.10 34.46
CA VAL A 315 -4.89 -20.84 33.90
C VAL A 315 -3.54 -20.52 34.53
N PHE A 316 -3.36 -20.81 35.82
CA PHE A 316 -2.09 -20.65 36.52
C PHE A 316 -0.98 -21.52 35.91
N GLU A 317 -1.25 -22.81 35.70
CA GLU A 317 -0.34 -23.74 35.03
C GLU A 317 0.01 -23.27 33.61
N THR A 318 -0.97 -22.76 32.89
CA THR A 318 -0.76 -22.24 31.53
C THR A 318 0.12 -20.99 31.55
N LEU A 319 -0.07 -20.08 32.50
CA LEU A 319 0.78 -18.88 32.68
C LEU A 319 2.22 -19.24 33.09
N ALA A 320 2.40 -20.25 33.93
CA ALA A 320 3.72 -20.77 34.30
C ALA A 320 4.43 -21.40 33.09
N ALA A 321 3.73 -22.24 32.32
CA ALA A 321 4.26 -22.83 31.08
C ALA A 321 4.63 -21.77 30.02
N LYS A 322 3.97 -20.61 30.07
CA LYS A 322 4.22 -19.44 29.21
C LYS A 322 5.31 -18.50 29.73
N GLY A 323 5.93 -18.81 30.87
CA GLY A 323 7.02 -18.01 31.47
C GLY A 323 6.57 -16.70 32.13
N MET A 324 5.26 -16.56 32.39
CA MET A 324 4.70 -15.36 33.03
C MET A 324 4.81 -15.40 34.56
N LEU A 325 4.98 -16.60 35.12
CA LEU A 325 5.13 -16.86 36.56
C LEU A 325 6.45 -17.61 36.84
N GLY A 326 7.08 -17.25 37.97
CA GLY A 326 8.29 -17.90 38.48
C GLY A 326 7.97 -19.22 39.20
N PRO A 327 9.00 -19.98 39.61
CA PRO A 327 8.83 -21.24 40.33
C PRO A 327 8.11 -21.10 41.69
N ASP A 328 8.11 -19.91 42.24
CA ASP A 328 7.44 -19.48 43.48
C ASP A 328 6.03 -18.94 43.24
N GLY A 329 5.55 -18.95 41.98
CA GLY A 329 4.25 -18.39 41.60
C GLY A 329 4.24 -16.87 41.41
N ALA A 330 5.37 -16.19 41.64
CA ALA A 330 5.45 -14.74 41.51
C ALA A 330 5.53 -14.28 40.04
N LEU A 331 5.05 -13.06 39.76
CA LEU A 331 5.11 -12.48 38.41
C LEU A 331 6.57 -12.24 37.96
N THR A 332 6.94 -12.83 36.83
CA THR A 332 8.23 -12.58 36.15
C THR A 332 8.25 -11.18 35.50
N PRO A 333 9.42 -10.67 35.07
CA PRO A 333 9.48 -9.43 34.29
C PRO A 333 8.58 -9.46 33.04
N ALA A 334 8.44 -10.62 32.39
CA ALA A 334 7.55 -10.81 31.24
C ALA A 334 6.07 -10.71 31.65
N GLY A 335 5.68 -11.34 32.77
CA GLY A 335 4.32 -11.25 33.31
C GLY A 335 3.92 -9.82 33.70
N ARG A 336 4.84 -9.06 34.31
CA ARG A 336 4.62 -7.64 34.65
C ARG A 336 4.46 -6.77 33.40
N HIS A 337 5.35 -6.95 32.43
CA HIS A 337 5.28 -6.22 31.16
C HIS A 337 3.97 -6.50 30.40
N ALA A 338 3.48 -7.74 30.42
CA ALA A 338 2.22 -8.11 29.78
C ALA A 338 0.99 -7.39 30.39
N ILE A 339 1.04 -7.07 31.68
CA ILE A 339 0.00 -6.30 32.37
C ILE A 339 0.04 -4.84 31.93
N ASP A 340 1.24 -4.23 31.90
CA ASP A 340 1.45 -2.82 31.59
C ASP A 340 1.09 -2.47 30.14
N VAL A 341 1.47 -3.32 29.17
CA VAL A 341 1.20 -3.10 27.74
C VAL A 341 -0.30 -3.16 27.41
N ASN A 342 -1.10 -3.83 28.24
CA ASN A 342 -2.55 -3.96 28.06
C ASN A 342 -3.37 -3.02 28.95
N GLN A 343 -2.75 -2.05 29.62
CA GLN A 343 -3.50 -0.95 30.22
C GLN A 343 -3.91 0.01 29.10
N ALA A 344 -5.22 0.16 28.88
CA ALA A 344 -5.70 1.31 28.12
C ALA A 344 -5.20 2.58 28.83
N PRO A 345 -4.72 3.61 28.11
CA PRO A 345 -4.37 4.87 28.75
C PRO A 345 -5.62 5.41 29.45
N THR A 346 -5.57 5.48 30.77
CA THR A 346 -6.53 6.27 31.55
C THR A 346 -6.34 7.71 31.13
N VAL A 347 -7.30 8.24 30.37
CA VAL A 347 -7.40 9.68 30.12
C VAL A 347 -7.71 10.33 31.46
N PRO A 348 -6.85 11.23 32.00
CA PRO A 348 -7.20 11.96 33.20
C PRO A 348 -8.34 12.93 32.87
N GLY A 349 -9.47 12.82 33.57
CA GLY A 349 -10.48 13.89 33.61
C GLY A 349 -11.83 13.63 32.92
N VAL A 350 -12.39 12.42 33.00
CA VAL A 350 -13.83 12.23 32.81
C VAL A 350 -14.35 11.39 33.97
N ASP A 351 -14.85 12.07 35.00
CA ASP A 351 -15.71 11.44 36.02
C ASP A 351 -17.08 11.12 35.41
N ASN A 352 -17.66 10.01 35.87
CA ASN A 352 -18.90 9.37 35.44
C ASN A 352 -20.11 10.29 35.19
#